data_AF-A0A938T0F7-F1
#
_entry.id   AF-A0A938T0F7-F1
#
_cell.length_a   1.000
_cell.length_b   1.000
_cell.length_c   1.000
_cell.angle_alpha   90.00
_cell.angle_beta   90.00
_cell.angle_gamma   90.00
#
_symmetry.space_group_name_H-M   'P 1'
#
loop_
_entity.id
_entity.type
_entity.pdbx_description
1 polymer ?
#
loop_
_entity_poly.entity_id
_entity_poly.type
_entity_poly.pdbx_seq_one_letter_code
_entity_poly.pdbx_strand_id
1 'polypeptide(L)'
;MLARYDQIVTGAAERIISMAERDSTHLQTMEKMRLSAVYQERRLGQIFGFLIAVIALAASVFLAFTGHETTASVIGGATLIALVSIFVVGRLSRPAKPT
;
A
#
# COMPACT_ATOMS: atom_id res chain seq x y z
N MET A 1 -14.70 26.28 -29.48
CA MET A 1 -15.77 26.52 -28.48
C MET A 1 -15.35 27.53 -27.39
N LEU A 2 -14.15 27.42 -26.80
CA LEU A 2 -13.63 28.37 -25.79
C LEU A 2 -13.62 29.85 -26.24
N ALA A 3 -13.22 30.14 -27.47
CA ALA A 3 -13.22 31.51 -28.02
C ALA A 3 -14.61 32.19 -28.05
N ARG A 4 -15.70 31.40 -28.01
CA ARG A 4 -17.08 31.92 -27.97
C ARG A 4 -17.48 32.41 -26.58
N TYR A 5 -16.87 31.86 -25.52
CA TYR A 5 -17.05 32.36 -24.15
C TYR A 5 -16.36 33.70 -23.95
N ASP A 6 -15.21 33.90 -24.61
CA ASP A 6 -14.47 35.16 -24.58
C ASP A 6 -15.25 36.33 -25.24
N GLN A 7 -16.08 36.01 -26.25
CA GLN A 7 -16.98 36.96 -26.91
C GLN A 7 -18.16 37.40 -26.03
N ILE A 8 -18.54 36.59 -25.04
CA ILE A 8 -19.64 36.91 -24.10
C ILE A 8 -19.08 37.62 -22.87
N VAL A 9 -17.93 37.17 -22.36
CA VAL A 9 -17.20 37.77 -21.25
C VAL A 9 -15.72 37.78 -21.60
N THR A 10 -15.16 38.97 -21.83
CA THR A 10 -13.74 39.15 -22.19
C THR A 10 -12.83 38.50 -21.14
N GLY A 11 -11.90 37.64 -21.58
CA GLY A 11 -10.98 36.91 -20.71
C GLY A 11 -11.56 35.64 -20.06
N ALA A 12 -12.79 35.25 -20.38
CA ALA A 12 -13.39 34.04 -19.82
C ALA A 12 -12.68 32.76 -20.26
N ALA A 13 -12.19 32.69 -21.50
CA ALA A 13 -11.47 31.51 -21.99
C ALA A 13 -10.18 31.28 -21.20
N GLU A 14 -9.40 32.33 -20.98
CA GLU A 14 -8.17 32.31 -20.17
C GLU A 14 -8.45 31.87 -18.73
N ARG A 15 -9.51 32.41 -18.13
CA ARG A 15 -9.90 32.09 -16.75
C ARG A 15 -10.35 30.63 -16.60
N ILE A 16 -11.02 30.06 -17.61
CA ILE A 16 -11.39 28.64 -17.64
C ILE A 16 -10.16 27.76 -17.77
N ILE A 17 -9.21 28.10 -18.65
CA ILE A 17 -7.96 27.34 -18.83
C ILE A 17 -7.13 27.39 -17.55
N SER A 18 -6.94 28.57 -16.96
CA SER A 18 -6.22 28.72 -15.69
C SER A 18 -6.87 27.95 -14.55
N MET A 19 -8.20 27.86 -14.53
CA MET A 19 -8.93 27.04 -13.54
C MET A 19 -8.65 25.55 -13.76
N ALA A 20 -8.73 25.07 -15.00
CA ALA A 20 -8.45 23.68 -15.34
C ALA A 20 -6.99 23.27 -15.04
N GLU A 21 -6.03 24.16 -15.26
CA GLU A 21 -4.62 23.92 -14.91
C GLU A 21 -4.39 23.83 -13.40
N ARG A 22 -5.06 24.68 -12.62
CA ARG A 22 -5.01 24.62 -11.15
C ARG A 22 -5.62 23.33 -10.64
N ASP A 23 -6.76 22.93 -11.18
CA ASP A 23 -7.43 21.68 -10.81
C ASP A 23 -6.57 20.47 -11.18
N SER A 24 -5.99 20.45 -12.37
CA SER A 24 -5.04 19.41 -12.81
C SER A 24 -3.83 19.31 -11.88
N THR A 25 -3.23 20.46 -11.51
CA THR A 25 -2.09 20.50 -10.59
C THR A 25 -2.47 20.00 -9.20
N HIS A 26 -3.67 20.38 -8.72
CA HIS A 26 -4.18 19.93 -7.43
C HIS A 26 -4.41 18.41 -7.41
N LEU A 27 -5.05 17.86 -8.46
CA LEU A 27 -5.26 16.42 -8.61
C LEU A 27 -3.95 15.64 -8.67
N GLN A 28 -2.97 16.10 -9.46
CA GLN A 28 -1.65 15.46 -9.52
C GLN A 28 -0.95 15.47 -8.17
N THR A 29 -1.09 16.56 -7.40
CA THR A 29 -0.50 16.66 -6.06
C THR A 29 -1.19 15.70 -5.09
N MET A 30 -2.52 15.64 -5.11
CA MET A 30 -3.30 14.69 -4.31
C MET A 30 -2.96 13.24 -4.66
N GLU A 31 -2.81 12.91 -5.95
CA GLU A 31 -2.45 11.57 -6.40
C GLU A 31 -1.05 11.18 -5.92
N LYS A 32 -0.07 12.08 -6.04
CA LYS A 32 1.30 11.86 -5.52
C LYS A 32 1.30 11.62 -4.02
N MET A 33 0.57 12.43 -3.24
CA MET A 33 0.45 12.25 -1.79
C MET A 33 -0.25 10.94 -1.41
N ARG A 34 -1.30 10.57 -2.14
CA ARG A 34 -2.01 9.31 -1.91
C ARG A 34 -1.12 8.11 -2.21
N LEU A 35 -0.42 8.13 -3.34
CA LEU A 35 0.52 7.07 -3.71
C LEU A 35 1.63 6.95 -2.67
N SER A 36 2.26 8.06 -2.27
CA SER A 36 3.34 8.04 -1.28
C SER A 36 2.86 7.50 0.07
N ALA A 37 1.67 7.91 0.53
CA ALA A 37 1.06 7.38 1.75
C ALA A 37 0.82 5.86 1.67
N VAL A 38 0.24 5.38 0.56
CA VAL A 38 0.01 3.94 0.34
C VAL A 38 1.32 3.15 0.31
N TYR A 39 2.37 3.66 -0.34
CA TYR A 39 3.69 3.02 -0.34
C TYR A 39 4.30 2.99 1.06
N GLN A 40 4.15 4.07 1.83
CA GLN A 40 4.69 4.17 3.17
C GLN A 40 3.98 3.20 4.12
N GLU A 41 2.65 3.13 4.08
CA GLU A 41 1.83 2.21 4.87
C GLU A 41 2.18 0.75 4.57
N ARG A 42 2.27 0.38 3.28
CA ARG A 42 2.70 -0.96 2.87
C ARG A 42 4.10 -1.31 3.37
N ARG A 43 5.04 -0.35 3.28
CA ARG A 43 6.43 -0.56 3.72
C ARG A 43 6.51 -0.75 5.24
N LEU A 44 5.79 0.06 6.02
CA LEU A 44 5.72 -0.11 7.47
C LEU A 44 5.09 -1.46 7.84
N GLY A 45 3.95 -1.80 7.22
CA GLY A 45 3.27 -3.08 7.48
C GLY A 45 4.17 -4.29 7.20
N GLN A 46 4.95 -4.25 6.12
CA GLN A 46 5.90 -5.32 5.80
C GLN A 46 7.05 -5.42 6.81
N ILE A 47 7.58 -4.28 7.27
CA ILE A 47 8.65 -4.26 8.28
C ILE A 47 8.14 -4.80 9.63
N PHE A 48 6.98 -4.34 10.09
CA PHE A 48 6.39 -4.84 11.34
C PHE A 48 6.04 -6.33 11.25
N GLY A 49 5.48 -6.77 10.13
CA GLY A 49 5.20 -8.19 9.89
C GLY A 49 6.46 -9.05 9.91
N PHE A 50 7.55 -8.58 9.29
CA PHE A 50 8.85 -9.25 9.33
C PHE A 50 9.41 -9.34 10.76
N LEU A 51 9.35 -8.24 11.52
CA LEU A 51 9.85 -8.21 12.90
C LEU A 51 9.09 -9.19 13.79
N ILE A 52 7.76 -9.22 13.70
CA ILE A 52 6.92 -10.16 14.46
C ILE A 52 7.25 -11.61 14.08
N ALA A 53 7.42 -11.90 12.79
CA ALA A 53 7.76 -13.25 12.32
C ALA A 53 9.13 -13.71 12.88
N VAL A 54 10.13 -12.83 12.88
CA VAL A 54 11.46 -13.13 13.44
C VAL A 54 11.39 -13.37 14.95
N ILE A 55 10.67 -12.53 15.69
CA ILE A 55 10.50 -12.71 17.15
C ILE A 55 9.80 -14.03 17.46
N ALA A 56 8.72 -14.36 16.74
CA ALA A 56 7.98 -15.59 16.95
C ALA A 56 8.82 -16.83 16.62
N LEU A 57 9.63 -16.78 15.56
CA LEU A 57 10.54 -17.86 15.19
C LEU A 57 11.66 -18.03 16.23
N ALA A 58 12.24 -16.93 16.71
CA ALA A 58 13.23 -16.96 17.79
C ALA A 58 12.65 -17.55 19.08
N ALA A 59 11.43 -17.17 19.46
CA ALA A 59 10.73 -17.75 20.61
C ALA A 59 10.47 -19.25 20.42
N SER A 60 10.07 -19.67 19.21
CA SER A 60 9.88 -21.08 18.87
C SER A 60 11.17 -21.89 19.02
N VAL A 61 12.30 -21.36 18.55
CA VAL A 61 13.62 -21.99 18.67
C VAL A 61 14.05 -22.09 20.13
N PHE A 62 13.88 -21.01 20.91
CA PHE A 62 14.16 -21.02 22.34
C PHE A 62 13.33 -22.07 23.10
N LEU A 63 12.06 -22.22 22.72
CA LEU A 63 11.17 -23.21 23.34
C LEU A 63 11.55 -24.65 22.97
N ALA A 64 12.07 -24.88 21.76
CA ALA A 64 12.63 -26.17 21.37
C ALA A 64 13.82 -26.56 22.25
N PHE A 65 14.71 -25.60 22.57
CA PHE A 65 15.87 -25.85 23.44
C PHE A 65 15.50 -26.14 24.90
N THR A 66 14.33 -25.69 25.37
CA THR A 66 13.86 -25.94 26.74
C THR A 66 13.10 -27.27 26.89
N GLY A 67 13.11 -28.12 25.87
CA GLY A 67 12.50 -29.46 25.91
C GLY A 67 10.99 -29.50 25.63
N HIS A 68 10.38 -28.37 25.24
CA HIS A 68 8.97 -28.29 24.89
C HIS A 68 8.77 -28.46 23.37
N GLU A 69 9.17 -29.63 22.85
CA GLU A 69 9.19 -29.92 21.40
C GLU A 69 7.82 -29.78 20.73
N THR A 70 6.74 -30.21 21.40
CA THR A 70 5.37 -30.10 20.88
C THR A 70 4.97 -28.64 20.68
N THR A 71 5.14 -27.81 21.71
CA THR A 71 4.81 -26.38 21.66
C THR A 71 5.69 -25.63 20.66
N ALA A 72 6.98 -25.98 20.56
CA ALA A 72 7.87 -25.43 19.55
C ALA A 72 7.43 -25.79 18.13
N SER A 73 7.00 -27.03 17.88
CA SER A 73 6.52 -27.43 16.55
C SER A 73 5.24 -26.70 16.14
N VAL A 74 4.31 -26.47 17.09
CA VAL A 74 3.05 -25.77 16.83
C VAL A 74 3.32 -24.30 16.51
N ILE A 75 4.15 -23.62 17.30
CA ILE A 75 4.47 -22.21 17.08
C ILE A 75 5.28 -22.04 15.79
N GLY A 76 6.30 -22.88 15.57
CA GLY A 76 7.12 -22.85 14.35
C GLY A 76 6.32 -23.18 13.09
N GLY A 77 5.44 -24.19 13.16
CA GLY A 77 4.56 -24.57 12.04
C GLY A 77 3.52 -23.49 11.74
N ALA A 78 2.86 -22.96 12.78
CA ALA A 78 1.86 -21.91 12.62
C ALA A 78 2.45 -20.62 12.05
N THR A 79 3.66 -20.23 12.47
CA THR A 79 4.35 -19.05 11.93
C THR A 79 4.72 -19.24 10.46
N LEU A 80 5.17 -20.43 10.07
CA LEU A 80 5.48 -20.75 8.67
C LEU A 80 4.22 -20.70 7.78
N ILE A 81 3.12 -21.33 8.22
CA ILE A 81 1.84 -21.33 7.50
C ILE A 81 1.29 -19.90 7.39
N ALA A 82 1.35 -19.12 8.46
CA ALA A 82 0.90 -17.73 8.46
C ALA A 82 1.70 -16.88 7.46
N LEU A 83 3.04 -17.01 7.45
CA LEU A 83 3.90 -16.28 6.53
C LEU A 83 3.60 -16.65 5.07
N VAL A 84 3.51 -17.95 4.76
CA VAL A 84 3.16 -18.43 3.42
C VAL A 84 1.79 -17.91 2.99
N SER A 85 0.80 -17.97 3.89
CA SER A 85 -0.56 -17.49 3.62
C SER A 85 -0.59 -16.00 3.27
N ILE A 86 0.13 -15.17 4.03
CA ILE A 86 0.22 -13.73 3.77
C ILE A 86 0.86 -13.47 2.39
N PHE A 87 1.94 -14.18 2.03
CA PHE A 87 2.57 -14.03 0.73
C PHE A 87 1.67 -14.51 -0.43
N VAL A 88 0.95 -15.61 -0.27
CA VAL A 88 0.06 -16.16 -1.29
C VAL A 88 -1.17 -15.26 -1.49
N VAL A 89 -1.86 -14.89 -0.39
CA VAL A 89 -3.02 -13.99 -0.42
C VAL A 89 -2.62 -12.62 -0.97
N GLY A 90 -1.46 -12.10 -0.59
CA GLY A 90 -0.92 -10.85 -1.14
C GLY A 90 -0.73 -10.88 -2.66
N ARG A 91 -0.46 -12.05 -3.25
CA ARG A 91 -0.36 -12.21 -4.72
C ARG A 91 -1.73 -12.32 -5.39
N LEU A 92 -2.72 -12.93 -4.75
CA LEU A 92 -4.09 -13.08 -5.26
C LEU A 92 -4.87 -11.75 -5.23
N SER A 93 -4.62 -10.90 -4.23
CA SER A 93 -5.28 -9.60 -4.08
C SER A 93 -4.76 -8.51 -5.03
N ARG A 94 -3.91 -8.85 -6.01
CA ARG A 94 -3.52 -7.94 -7.10
C ARG A 94 -4.57 -8.08 -8.21
N PRO A 95 -5.55 -7.16 -8.34
CA PRO A 95 -6.50 -7.24 -9.44
C PRO A 95 -5.73 -7.16 -10.76
N ALA A 96 -6.04 -8.08 -11.67
CA ALA A 96 -5.50 -8.03 -13.04
C ALA A 96 -5.84 -6.65 -13.63
N LYS A 97 -4.83 -5.99 -14.20
CA LYS A 97 -5.02 -4.72 -14.91
C LYS A 97 -6.07 -4.95 -16.01
N PRO A 98 -7.22 -4.26 -16.01
CA PRO A 98 -8.16 -4.36 -17.12
C PRO A 98 -7.45 -3.78 -18.35
N THR A 99 -7.31 -4.62 -19.37
CA THR A 99 -6.78 -4.30 -20.70
C THR A 99 -7.73 -3.40 -21.46
#